data_AF-A0A1M7YM61-F1
#
_entry.id   AF-A0A1M7YM61-F1
#
_cell.length_a   1.000
_cell.length_b   1.000
_cell.length_c   1.000
_cell.angle_alpha   90.00
_cell.angle_beta   90.00
_cell.angle_gamma   90.00
#
_symmetry.space_group_name_H-M   'P 1'
#
loop_
_entity.id
_entity.type
_entity.pdbx_description
1 polymer ?
#
loop_
_entity_poly.entity_id
_entity_poly.type
_entity_poly.pdbx_seq_one_letter_code
_entity_poly.pdbx_strand_id
1 'polypeptide(L)'
;MPKNQYHNCAICGAKYHFCSGCMNVKTYTPWRTIVDNVEHYKIFIILRDYNNKNIDKSTAKKQLQKCDLNGLENFVAEVKVLIEDILSYEE
;
A
#
# COMPACT_ATOMS: atom_id res chain seq x y z
N MET A 1 24.77 -16.89 -8.52
CA MET A 1 23.47 -16.80 -9.23
C MET A 1 22.61 -15.79 -8.48
N PRO A 2 22.26 -14.62 -9.04
CA PRO A 2 21.37 -13.70 -8.35
C PRO A 2 19.97 -14.32 -8.30
N LYS A 3 19.46 -14.51 -7.08
CA LYS A 3 18.15 -15.12 -6.82
C LYS A 3 17.08 -14.19 -7.38
N ASN A 4 16.26 -14.67 -8.32
CA ASN A 4 15.01 -14.00 -8.70
C ASN A 4 14.14 -13.91 -7.43
N GLN A 5 14.13 -12.74 -6.80
CA GLN A 5 13.30 -12.46 -5.64
C GLN A 5 12.05 -11.74 -6.13
N TYR A 6 10.99 -12.53 -6.25
CA TYR A 6 9.65 -12.01 -6.46
C TYR A 6 9.14 -11.48 -5.13
N HIS A 7 8.64 -10.24 -5.13
CA HIS A 7 7.97 -9.64 -3.99
C HIS A 7 6.46 -9.62 -4.24
N ASN A 8 5.69 -9.77 -3.18
CA ASN A 8 4.25 -9.58 -3.23
C ASN A 8 3.94 -8.15 -2.80
N CYS A 9 3.07 -7.47 -3.54
CA CYS A 9 2.57 -6.16 -3.13
C CYS A 9 1.69 -6.30 -1.89
N ALA A 10 1.92 -5.46 -0.88
CA ALA A 10 1.12 -5.44 0.35
C ALA A 10 -0.34 -4.97 0.11
N ILE A 11 -0.61 -4.28 -1.00
CA ILE A 11 -1.93 -3.75 -1.34
C ILE A 11 -2.69 -4.70 -2.27
N CYS A 12 -2.11 -5.08 -3.40
CA CYS A 12 -2.78 -5.93 -4.40
C CYS A 12 -2.40 -7.42 -4.36
N GLY A 13 -1.43 -7.81 -3.53
CA GLY A 13 -0.95 -9.20 -3.48
C GLY A 13 -0.22 -9.67 -4.75
N ALA A 14 -0.12 -8.82 -5.78
CA ALA A 14 0.52 -9.17 -7.04
C ALA A 14 2.01 -9.47 -6.84
N LYS A 15 2.47 -10.54 -7.50
CA LYS A 15 3.88 -10.90 -7.57
C LYS A 15 4.57 -10.01 -8.60
N TYR A 16 5.52 -9.18 -8.18
CA TYR A 16 6.31 -8.35 -9.06
C TYR A 16 7.80 -8.66 -8.95
N HIS A 17 8.52 -8.42 -10.05
CA HIS A 17 9.96 -8.61 -10.10
C HIS A 17 10.66 -7.44 -9.42
N PHE A 18 11.36 -7.74 -8.34
CA PHE A 18 12.11 -6.76 -7.57
C PHE A 18 13.58 -6.78 -7.98
N CYS A 19 14.17 -5.60 -8.18
CA CYS A 19 15.58 -5.46 -8.57
C CYS A 19 16.49 -5.76 -7.39
N SER A 20 17.54 -6.56 -7.61
CA SER A 20 18.55 -6.90 -6.59
C SER A 20 19.23 -5.67 -5.98
N GLY A 21 19.31 -4.55 -6.71
CA GLY A 21 19.83 -3.28 -6.22
C GLY A 21 18.97 -2.66 -5.11
N CYS A 22 17.65 -2.85 -5.14
CA CYS A 22 16.76 -2.39 -4.09
C CYS A 22 16.90 -3.20 -2.79
N MET A 23 17.47 -4.42 -2.83
CA MET A 23 17.76 -5.23 -1.64
C MET A 23 19.04 -4.80 -0.93
N ASN A 24 20.01 -4.34 -1.72
CA ASN A 24 21.36 -4.08 -1.23
C ASN A 24 21.47 -2.73 -0.51
N VAL A 25 20.40 -1.93 -0.53
CA VAL A 25 20.28 -0.70 0.24
C VAL A 25 19.97 -1.05 1.69
N LYS A 26 20.99 -1.04 2.55
CA LYS A 26 20.85 -1.20 4.01
C LYS A 26 20.54 0.11 4.75
N THR A 27 20.59 1.23 4.05
CA THR A 27 20.43 2.57 4.64
C THR A 27 18.98 3.05 4.72
N TYR A 28 18.10 2.55 3.85
CA TYR A 28 16.66 2.87 3.87
C TYR A 28 15.85 1.73 3.27
N THR A 29 14.57 1.62 3.64
CA THR A 29 13.65 0.65 3.05
C THR A 29 12.94 1.31 1.86
N PRO A 30 13.26 0.94 0.60
CA PRO A 30 12.60 1.54 -0.57
C PRO A 30 11.14 1.11 -0.64
N TRP A 31 10.24 2.02 -0.99
CA TRP A 31 8.79 1.73 -1.17
C TRP A 31 8.52 0.56 -2.12
N ARG A 32 9.43 0.35 -3.08
CA ARG A 32 9.42 -0.73 -4.08
C ARG A 32 9.71 -2.12 -3.52
N THR A 33 9.95 -2.28 -2.22
CA THR A 33 9.93 -3.60 -1.54
C THR A 33 8.58 -3.93 -0.93
N ILE A 34 7.71 -2.92 -0.78
CA ILE A 34 6.41 -3.03 -0.11
C ILE A 34 5.31 -3.14 -1.16
N VAL A 35 5.40 -2.35 -2.23
CA VAL A 35 4.38 -2.27 -3.28
C VAL A 35 5.02 -2.19 -4.67
N ASP A 36 4.23 -2.52 -5.69
CA ASP A 36 4.60 -2.43 -7.10
C ASP A 36 4.51 -0.99 -7.66
N ASN A 37 3.54 -0.19 -7.18
CA ASN A 37 3.27 1.16 -7.68
C ASN A 37 3.28 2.21 -6.54
N VAL A 38 3.61 3.46 -6.89
CA VAL A 38 3.61 4.60 -5.96
C VAL A 38 2.20 4.89 -5.43
N GLU A 39 1.16 4.63 -6.21
CA GLU A 39 -0.23 4.82 -5.77
C GLU A 39 -0.61 3.84 -4.66
N HIS A 40 -0.25 2.56 -4.84
CA HIS A 40 -0.34 1.57 -3.78
C HIS A 40 0.48 1.98 -2.55
N TYR A 41 1.63 2.63 -2.73
CA TYR A 41 2.43 3.10 -1.60
C TYR A 41 1.73 4.20 -0.80
N LYS A 42 1.07 5.14 -1.49
CA LYS A 42 0.27 6.19 -0.84
C LYS A 42 -0.86 5.60 -0.03
N ILE A 43 -1.61 4.66 -0.61
CA ILE A 43 -2.70 3.95 0.07
C ILE A 43 -2.14 3.22 1.30
N PHE A 44 -1.02 2.51 1.15
CA PHE A 44 -0.36 1.82 2.24
C PHE A 44 0.02 2.77 3.40
N ILE A 45 0.59 3.94 3.09
CA ILE A 45 0.91 4.96 4.09
C ILE A 45 -0.37 5.43 4.80
N ILE A 46 -1.42 5.77 4.06
CA ILE A 46 -2.68 6.25 4.65
C ILE A 46 -3.27 5.22 5.62
N LEU A 47 -3.33 3.95 5.20
CA LEU A 47 -3.85 2.87 6.04
C LEU A 47 -2.94 2.61 7.25
N ARG A 48 -1.62 2.68 7.07
CA ARG A 48 -0.65 2.56 8.17
C ARG A 48 -0.79 3.69 9.18
N ASP A 49 -0.91 4.92 8.71
CA ASP A 49 -1.11 6.10 9.56
C ASP A 49 -2.45 6.04 10.30
N TYR A 50 -3.51 5.60 9.62
CA TYR A 50 -4.81 5.37 10.25
C TYR A 50 -4.73 4.28 11.32
N ASN A 51 -4.10 3.15 11.00
CA ASN A 51 -3.91 2.04 11.94
C ASN A 51 -3.03 2.43 13.15
N ASN A 52 -2.02 3.29 12.93
CA ASN A 52 -1.20 3.86 13.98
C ASN A 52 -1.89 5.00 14.76
N LYS A 53 -3.13 5.36 14.40
CA LYS A 53 -3.87 6.50 14.96
C LYS A 53 -3.16 7.84 14.80
N ASN A 54 -2.33 7.98 13.77
CA ASN A 54 -1.70 9.25 13.39
C ASN A 54 -2.69 10.17 12.66
N ILE A 55 -3.67 9.59 11.95
CA ILE A 55 -4.72 10.32 11.25
C ILE A 55 -6.09 9.76 11.61
N ASP A 56 -7.09 10.64 11.67
CA ASP A 56 -8.49 10.27 11.86
C ASP A 56 -9.13 9.68 10.60
N LYS A 57 -10.23 8.95 10.79
CA LYS A 57 -11.00 8.30 9.71
C LYS A 57 -11.45 9.30 8.64
N SER A 58 -11.89 10.50 9.04
CA SER A 58 -12.27 11.60 8.13
C SER A 58 -11.09 12.07 7.26
N THR A 59 -9.90 12.20 7.86
CA THR A 59 -8.67 12.56 7.14
C THR A 59 -8.22 11.44 6.21
N ALA A 60 -8.25 10.18 6.67
CA ALA A 60 -7.94 9.02 5.85
C ALA A 60 -8.87 8.92 4.63
N LYS A 61 -10.17 9.13 4.82
CA LYS A 61 -11.18 9.20 3.74
C LYS A 61 -10.83 10.27 2.70
N LYS A 62 -10.55 11.50 3.13
CA LYS A 62 -10.16 12.61 2.23
C LYS A 62 -8.89 12.30 1.43
N GLN A 63 -7.92 11.61 2.03
CA GLN A 63 -6.69 11.22 1.34
C GLN A 63 -6.92 10.04 0.36
N LEU A 64 -7.72 9.05 0.76
CA LEU A 64 -8.11 7.94 -0.11
C LEU A 64 -8.91 8.42 -1.33
N GLN A 65 -9.83 9.37 -1.15
CA GLN A 65 -10.58 9.99 -2.26
C GLN A 65 -9.70 10.76 -3.25
N LYS A 66 -8.51 11.20 -2.82
CA LYS A 66 -7.52 11.85 -3.70
C LYS A 66 -6.55 10.87 -4.36
N CYS A 67 -6.52 9.61 -3.92
CA CYS A 67 -5.72 8.57 -4.53
C CYS A 67 -6.52 7.88 -5.62
N ASP A 68 -5.84 7.47 -6.69
CA ASP A 68 -6.45 6.61 -7.69
C ASP A 68 -6.55 5.20 -7.10
N LEU A 69 -7.78 4.76 -6.84
CA LEU A 69 -8.08 3.43 -6.33
C LEU A 69 -8.35 2.44 -7.47
N ASN A 70 -7.85 2.72 -8.69
CA ASN A 70 -7.99 1.79 -9.81
C ASN A 70 -7.41 0.43 -9.44
N GLY A 71 -8.20 -0.63 -9.62
CA GLY A 71 -7.81 -1.97 -9.24
C GLY A 71 -8.07 -2.32 -7.77
N LEU A 72 -8.92 -1.57 -7.04
CA LEU A 72 -9.43 -1.95 -5.71
C LEU A 72 -10.00 -3.39 -5.68
N GLU A 73 -10.49 -3.88 -6.80
CA GLU A 73 -10.93 -5.27 -6.99
C GLU A 73 -9.80 -6.31 -6.82
N ASN A 74 -8.56 -5.92 -7.15
CA ASN A 74 -7.37 -6.74 -7.00
C ASN A 74 -6.68 -6.52 -5.65
N PHE A 75 -7.25 -5.68 -4.77
CA PHE A 75 -6.67 -5.46 -3.46
C PHE A 75 -6.89 -6.67 -2.56
N VAL A 76 -5.96 -6.88 -1.63
CA VAL A 76 -6.09 -7.90 -0.59
C VAL A 76 -7.36 -7.61 0.20
N ALA A 77 -8.13 -8.66 0.51
CA ALA A 77 -9.43 -8.54 1.15
C ALA A 77 -9.40 -7.68 2.43
N GLU A 78 -8.38 -7.84 3.26
CA GLU A 78 -8.21 -7.03 4.49
C GLU A 78 -8.04 -5.53 4.20
N VAL A 79 -7.22 -5.19 3.20
CA VAL A 79 -7.00 -3.80 2.75
C VAL A 79 -8.28 -3.22 2.18
N LYS A 80 -8.99 -4.00 1.37
CA LYS A 80 -10.26 -3.60 0.77
C LYS A 80 -11.32 -3.30 1.84
N VAL A 81 -11.52 -4.21 2.79
CA VAL A 81 -12.45 -4.01 3.92
C VAL A 81 -12.10 -2.76 4.71
N LEU A 82 -10.82 -2.51 4.97
CA LEU A 82 -10.37 -1.32 5.69
C LEU A 82 -10.65 -0.03 4.91
N ILE A 83 -10.40 -0.01 3.60
CA ILE A 83 -10.70 1.13 2.74
C ILE A 83 -12.20 1.38 2.68
N GLU A 84 -13.01 0.33 2.50
CA GLU A 84 -14.47 0.44 2.48
C GLU A 84 -15.02 0.94 3.82
N ASP A 85 -14.48 0.45 4.94
CA ASP A 85 -14.82 0.94 6.29
C ASP A 85 -14.50 2.44 6.46
N ILE A 86 -13.34 2.89 5.97
CA ILE A 86 -12.95 4.30 6.01
C ILE A 86 -13.84 5.16 5.09
N LEU A 87 -14.15 4.68 3.89
CA LEU A 87 -14.99 5.39 2.93
C LEU A 87 -16.47 5.46 3.38
N SER A 88 -16.96 4.42 4.03
CA SER A 88 -18.32 4.32 4.57
C SER A 88 -18.52 5.14 5.85
N TYR A 89 -17.46 5.72 6.42
CA TYR A 89 -17.60 6.64 7.55
C TYR A 89 -18.31 7.92 7.11
N GLU A 90 -19.51 8.14 7.63
CA GLU A 90 -20.27 9.39 7.52
C GLU A 90 -20.03 10.19 8.81
N GLU A 91 -19.56 11.43 8.65
CA GLU A 91 -19.22 12.37 9.75
C GLU A 91 -20.47 13.02 10.33
#